data_AF-A0A933G0P7-F1
#
_entry.id   AF-A0A933G0P7-F1
#
_cell.length_a   1.000
_cell.length_b   1.000
_cell.length_c   1.000
_cell.angle_alpha   90.00
_cell.angle_beta   90.00
_cell.angle_gamma   90.00
#
_symmetry.space_group_name_H-M   'P 1'
#
loop_
_entity.id
_entity.type
_entity.pdbx_description
1 polymer ?
#
loop_
_entity_poly.entity_id
_entity_poly.type
_entity_poly.pdbx_seq_one_letter_code
_entity_poly.pdbx_strand_id
1 'polypeptide(L)'
;MEAPNPAEPQDSAATLLDALLGVHTATSTAWLADSAATAAERGLGALYGLLFLGDAAGRLIGERPASKPRQRALTKLRDAFQADLGRLKFTVAEGSPIGPALAGGAAAAVPSLAEAVPLPIEPEQANAAQRALGVEKIWLAPLHWDGESTGLLLLLMPARPAASLAQAELFGRHVAVALRNLREKEAGRKRGELDAVRWVYDEWRFLEELTQEARRAQRHGRPLSLLQLRLRNLPELHERYGRFLAERLLRQLAARLAGAMRETDFLGASGDDGFAAILVEADQEGARRAEERLLTGLDTLQIPNADLPGLQIELAYSTATLPEDGATAEELMAAAEERLGESTTELKVASAG
;
A
#
# COMPACT_ATOMS: atom_id res chain seq x y z
N MET A 1 -59.84 -16.86 5.66
CA MET A 1 -58.43 -17.21 5.92
C MET A 1 -57.66 -16.68 4.72
N GLU A 2 -57.28 -15.42 4.81
CA GLU A 2 -56.62 -14.68 3.73
C GLU A 2 -55.20 -15.24 3.57
N ALA A 3 -54.85 -15.63 2.34
CA ALA A 3 -53.50 -16.10 2.04
C ALA A 3 -52.51 -14.96 2.30
N PRO A 4 -51.30 -15.26 2.81
CA PRO A 4 -50.29 -14.22 3.02
C PRO A 4 -49.94 -13.57 1.68
N ASN A 5 -50.07 -12.25 1.64
CA ASN A 5 -49.67 -11.36 0.56
C ASN A 5 -48.23 -11.69 0.11
N PRO A 6 -47.95 -11.95 -1.18
CA PRO A 6 -46.58 -12.12 -1.64
C PRO A 6 -45.83 -10.82 -1.35
N ALA A 7 -44.73 -10.95 -0.60
CA ALA A 7 -43.89 -9.85 -0.17
C ALA A 7 -43.69 -8.83 -1.31
N GLU A 8 -43.99 -7.56 -1.03
CA GLU A 8 -43.62 -6.43 -1.88
C GLU A 8 -42.14 -6.57 -2.28
N PRO A 9 -41.76 -6.18 -3.51
CA PRO A 9 -40.36 -6.21 -3.92
C PRO A 9 -39.56 -5.34 -2.96
N GLN A 10 -38.82 -5.99 -2.05
CA GLN A 10 -37.88 -5.31 -1.16
C GLN A 10 -37.04 -4.37 -2.02
N ASP A 11 -37.06 -3.09 -1.65
CA ASP A 11 -36.58 -1.98 -2.46
C ASP A 11 -35.17 -2.26 -3.01
N SER A 12 -35.10 -2.70 -4.27
CA SER A 12 -33.86 -3.15 -4.92
C SER A 12 -32.83 -2.01 -4.96
N ALA A 13 -33.29 -0.75 -4.96
CA ALA A 13 -32.43 0.41 -4.89
C ALA A 13 -31.81 0.57 -3.49
N ALA A 14 -32.58 0.39 -2.42
CA ALA A 14 -32.08 0.45 -1.05
C ALA A 14 -31.04 -0.64 -0.77
N THR A 15 -31.30 -1.87 -1.22
CA THR A 15 -30.36 -3.00 -1.10
C THR A 15 -29.05 -2.74 -1.87
N LEU A 16 -29.14 -2.16 -3.07
CA LEU A 16 -27.96 -1.82 -3.87
C LEU A 16 -27.16 -0.66 -3.24
N LEU A 17 -27.84 0.37 -2.71
CA LEU A 17 -27.21 1.49 -2.03
C LEU A 17 -26.48 1.04 -0.76
N ASP A 18 -27.13 0.23 0.07
CA ASP A 18 -26.52 -0.32 1.29
C ASP A 18 -25.30 -1.18 0.97
N ALA A 19 -25.40 -2.02 -0.07
CA ALA A 19 -24.28 -2.80 -0.57
C ALA A 19 -23.10 -1.90 -0.99
N LEU A 20 -23.35 -0.77 -1.65
CA LEU A 20 -22.31 0.14 -2.13
C LEU A 20 -21.60 0.94 -1.03
N LEU A 21 -22.18 1.10 0.16
CA LEU A 21 -21.55 1.85 1.26
C LEU A 21 -20.17 1.28 1.63
N GLY A 22 -20.05 -0.05 1.71
CA GLY A 22 -18.78 -0.70 2.05
C GLY A 22 -17.68 -0.40 1.03
N VAL A 23 -18.02 -0.31 -0.26
CA VAL A 23 -17.08 -0.06 -1.36
C VAL A 23 -16.36 1.28 -1.19
N HIS A 24 -17.09 2.34 -0.82
CA HIS A 24 -16.53 3.69 -0.67
C HIS A 24 -15.77 3.90 0.63
N THR A 25 -15.91 3.01 1.61
CA THR A 25 -15.12 3.04 2.84
C THR A 25 -13.74 2.39 2.70
N ALA A 26 -13.43 1.85 1.52
CA ALA A 26 -12.26 1.00 1.36
C ALA A 26 -10.92 1.73 1.58
N THR A 27 -9.99 1.13 2.34
CA THR A 27 -8.69 1.72 2.67
C THR A 27 -7.50 1.06 1.97
N SER A 28 -7.73 0.00 1.18
CA SER A 28 -6.72 -0.67 0.35
C SER A 28 -7.39 -1.43 -0.79
N THR A 29 -6.64 -1.78 -1.84
CA THR A 29 -7.18 -2.51 -3.01
C THR A 29 -7.71 -3.90 -2.63
N ALA A 30 -7.02 -4.61 -1.72
CA ALA A 30 -7.45 -5.91 -1.21
C ALA A 30 -8.75 -5.82 -0.40
N TRP A 31 -9.00 -4.71 0.30
CA TRP A 31 -10.24 -4.49 1.05
C TRP A 31 -11.36 -3.95 0.16
N LEU A 32 -11.01 -3.20 -0.90
CA LEU A 32 -11.93 -2.84 -1.98
C LEU A 32 -12.42 -4.09 -2.72
N ALA A 33 -11.54 -5.06 -3.01
CA ALA A 33 -11.93 -6.34 -3.60
C ALA A 33 -12.91 -7.12 -2.71
N ASP A 34 -12.68 -7.12 -1.39
CA ASP A 34 -13.58 -7.75 -0.40
C ASP A 34 -14.98 -7.10 -0.38
N SER A 35 -14.98 -5.76 -0.36
CA SER A 35 -16.18 -4.94 -0.30
C SER A 35 -16.98 -5.05 -1.59
N ALA A 36 -16.31 -4.95 -2.75
CA ALA A 36 -16.94 -5.10 -4.06
C ALA A 36 -17.55 -6.49 -4.26
N ALA A 37 -16.84 -7.56 -3.86
CA ALA A 37 -17.37 -8.92 -3.92
C ALA A 37 -18.61 -9.08 -3.02
N THR A 38 -18.53 -8.58 -1.78
CA THR A 38 -19.66 -8.64 -0.82
C THR A 38 -20.88 -7.87 -1.32
N ALA A 39 -20.64 -6.69 -1.86
CA ALA A 39 -21.68 -5.83 -2.36
C ALA A 39 -22.30 -6.38 -3.66
N ALA A 40 -21.52 -7.02 -4.53
CA ALA A 40 -22.05 -7.71 -5.70
C ALA A 40 -22.93 -8.93 -5.33
N GLU A 41 -22.51 -9.73 -4.35
CA GLU A 41 -23.29 -10.88 -3.91
C GLU A 41 -24.61 -10.47 -3.25
N ARG A 42 -24.59 -9.45 -2.38
CA ARG A 42 -25.79 -8.97 -1.68
C ARG A 42 -26.69 -8.07 -2.53
N GLY A 43 -26.09 -7.15 -3.29
CA GLY A 43 -26.79 -6.11 -4.03
C GLY A 43 -27.19 -6.52 -5.45
N LEU A 44 -26.36 -7.33 -6.13
CA LEU A 44 -26.62 -7.77 -7.50
C LEU A 44 -27.09 -9.24 -7.58
N GLY A 45 -26.95 -10.00 -6.48
CA GLY A 45 -27.26 -11.43 -6.47
C GLY A 45 -26.22 -12.28 -7.22
N ALA A 46 -24.97 -11.81 -7.29
CA ALA A 46 -23.87 -12.61 -7.83
C ALA A 46 -23.59 -13.81 -6.92
N LEU A 47 -23.17 -14.94 -7.50
CA LEU A 47 -22.62 -16.07 -6.74
C LEU A 47 -21.19 -15.77 -6.29
N TYR A 48 -20.43 -15.09 -7.14
CA TYR A 48 -19.07 -14.62 -6.86
C TYR A 48 -18.80 -13.31 -7.60
N GLY A 49 -18.10 -12.39 -6.94
CA GLY A 49 -17.55 -11.18 -7.56
C GLY A 49 -16.03 -11.15 -7.48
N LEU A 50 -15.37 -10.81 -8.58
CA LEU A 50 -13.92 -10.79 -8.72
C LEU A 50 -13.47 -9.45 -9.29
N LEU A 51 -12.56 -8.78 -8.59
CA LEU A 51 -12.00 -7.50 -8.99
C LEU A 51 -10.70 -7.71 -9.76
N PHE A 52 -10.62 -7.18 -10.98
CA PHE A 52 -9.40 -7.13 -11.78
C PHE A 52 -9.00 -5.67 -11.99
N LEU A 53 -7.74 -5.34 -11.74
CA LEU A 53 -7.19 -3.99 -11.93
C LEU A 53 -6.22 -3.97 -13.11
N GLY A 54 -6.23 -2.88 -13.87
CA GLY A 54 -5.24 -2.61 -14.90
C GLY A 54 -3.88 -2.25 -14.30
N ASP A 55 -2.81 -2.86 -14.82
CA ASP A 55 -1.43 -2.45 -14.55
C ASP A 55 -0.91 -1.42 -15.56
N ALA A 56 0.30 -0.91 -15.34
CA ALA A 56 0.91 0.10 -16.21
C ALA A 56 1.15 -0.38 -17.66
N ALA A 57 1.13 -1.70 -17.90
CA ALA A 57 1.26 -2.30 -19.21
C ALA A 57 -0.12 -2.62 -19.84
N GLY A 58 -1.23 -2.21 -19.21
CA GLY A 58 -2.58 -2.46 -19.67
C GLY A 58 -3.09 -3.89 -19.45
N ARG A 59 -2.40 -4.70 -18.63
CA ARG A 59 -2.82 -6.06 -18.29
C ARG A 59 -3.80 -6.03 -17.13
N LEU A 60 -4.75 -6.95 -17.13
CA LEU A 60 -5.67 -7.15 -16.01
C LEU A 60 -5.07 -8.11 -14.99
N ILE A 61 -5.05 -7.70 -13.73
CA ILE A 61 -4.54 -8.45 -12.59
C ILE A 61 -5.68 -8.68 -11.61
N GLY A 62 -5.97 -9.94 -11.29
CA GLY A 62 -6.93 -10.30 -10.25
C GLY A 62 -6.43 -9.84 -8.89
N GLU A 63 -7.26 -9.11 -8.15
CA GLU A 63 -6.97 -8.67 -6.79
C GLU A 63 -7.40 -9.73 -5.77
N ARG A 64 -6.49 -10.05 -4.85
CA ARG A 64 -6.75 -11.01 -3.80
C ARG A 64 -7.45 -10.32 -2.62
N PRO A 65 -8.64 -10.78 -2.20
CA PRO A 65 -9.36 -10.21 -1.07
C PRO A 65 -8.65 -10.51 0.25
N ALA A 66 -8.75 -9.56 1.18
CA ALA A 66 -8.11 -9.65 2.49
C ALA A 66 -8.82 -10.63 3.44
N SER A 67 -10.15 -10.77 3.37
CA SER A 67 -10.89 -11.55 4.36
C SER A 67 -10.80 -13.06 4.15
N LYS A 68 -10.73 -13.81 5.26
CA LYS A 68 -10.75 -15.29 5.23
C LYS A 68 -12.00 -15.87 4.53
N PRO A 69 -13.23 -15.35 4.73
CA PRO A 69 -14.41 -15.82 4.00
C PRO A 69 -14.26 -15.72 2.48
N ARG A 70 -13.77 -14.57 1.97
CA ARG A 70 -13.57 -14.39 0.52
C ARG A 70 -12.44 -15.24 -0.02
N GLN A 71 -11.35 -15.42 0.75
CA GLN A 71 -10.28 -16.35 0.36
C GLN A 71 -10.77 -17.80 0.28
N ARG A 72 -11.73 -18.22 1.11
CA ARG A 72 -12.38 -19.54 0.99
C ARG A 72 -13.23 -19.64 -0.28
N ALA A 73 -13.95 -18.58 -0.64
CA ALA A 73 -14.69 -18.54 -1.90
C ALA A 73 -13.74 -18.66 -3.12
N LEU A 74 -12.63 -17.92 -3.12
CA LEU A 74 -11.58 -18.08 -4.14
C LEU A 74 -10.98 -19.48 -4.17
N THR A 75 -10.83 -20.12 -3.00
CA THR A 75 -10.35 -21.51 -2.93
C THR A 75 -11.30 -22.46 -3.65
N LYS A 76 -12.62 -22.31 -3.46
CA LYS A 76 -13.62 -23.10 -4.19
C LYS A 76 -13.53 -22.89 -5.70
N LEU A 77 -13.40 -21.63 -6.13
CA LEU A 77 -13.23 -21.30 -7.55
C LEU A 77 -11.93 -21.88 -8.11
N ARG A 78 -10.82 -21.80 -7.36
CA ARG A 78 -9.54 -22.39 -7.73
C ARG A 78 -9.63 -23.89 -7.88
N ASP A 79 -10.25 -24.57 -6.94
CA ASP A 79 -10.36 -26.03 -6.98
C ASP A 79 -11.26 -26.48 -8.16
N ALA A 80 -12.29 -25.70 -8.50
CA ALA A 80 -13.17 -25.97 -9.64
C ALA A 80 -12.54 -25.67 -11.01
N PHE A 81 -11.93 -24.49 -11.16
CA PHE A 81 -11.34 -24.02 -12.42
C PHE A 81 -9.85 -24.35 -12.57
N GLN A 82 -9.25 -25.02 -11.58
CA GLN A 82 -7.82 -25.33 -11.49
C GLN A 82 -6.93 -24.09 -11.69
N ALA A 83 -7.43 -22.91 -11.31
CA ALA A 83 -6.78 -21.62 -11.55
C ALA A 83 -7.05 -20.64 -10.41
N ASP A 84 -6.02 -19.94 -9.92
CA ASP A 84 -6.19 -18.90 -8.91
C ASP A 84 -6.67 -17.59 -9.56
N LEU A 85 -7.98 -17.45 -9.72
CA LEU A 85 -8.61 -16.28 -10.35
C LEU A 85 -8.27 -14.97 -9.63
N GLY A 86 -8.01 -14.99 -8.32
CA GLY A 86 -7.62 -13.82 -7.53
C GLY A 86 -6.16 -13.42 -7.68
N ARG A 87 -5.40 -14.12 -8.53
CA ARG A 87 -4.01 -13.79 -8.90
C ARG A 87 -3.74 -13.89 -10.39
N LEU A 88 -4.78 -14.22 -11.17
CA LEU A 88 -4.67 -14.39 -12.61
C LEU A 88 -4.28 -13.07 -13.26
N LYS A 89 -3.34 -13.15 -14.19
CA LYS A 89 -2.83 -12.00 -14.95
C LYS A 89 -2.96 -12.30 -16.43
N PHE A 90 -3.61 -11.42 -17.17
CA PHE A 90 -3.78 -11.62 -18.61
C PHE A 90 -3.88 -10.30 -19.36
N THR A 91 -3.49 -10.36 -20.63
CA THR A 91 -3.76 -9.30 -21.60
C THR A 91 -5.10 -9.58 -22.24
N VAL A 92 -5.86 -8.53 -22.54
CA VAL A 92 -7.13 -8.66 -23.27
C VAL A 92 -6.83 -9.21 -24.67
N ALA A 93 -7.32 -10.41 -24.96
CA ALA A 93 -7.11 -11.06 -26.24
C ALA A 93 -7.91 -10.36 -27.35
N GLU A 94 -7.38 -10.41 -28.58
CA GLU A 94 -8.06 -9.89 -29.76
C GLU A 94 -9.36 -10.67 -30.00
N GLY A 95 -10.49 -9.97 -30.13
CA GLY A 95 -11.82 -10.59 -30.21
C GLY A 95 -12.43 -11.02 -28.86
N SER A 96 -11.75 -10.80 -27.73
CA SER A 96 -12.33 -11.03 -26.40
C SER A 96 -13.50 -10.08 -26.13
N PRO A 97 -14.59 -10.55 -25.51
CA PRO A 97 -15.70 -9.68 -25.11
C PRO A 97 -15.30 -8.64 -24.04
N ILE A 98 -14.15 -8.82 -23.37
CA ILE A 98 -13.61 -7.84 -22.42
C ILE A 98 -13.18 -6.55 -23.12
N GLY A 99 -12.56 -6.63 -24.30
CA GLY A 99 -12.03 -5.46 -25.00
C GLY A 99 -13.10 -4.39 -25.28
N PRO A 100 -14.21 -4.75 -25.94
CA PRO A 100 -15.33 -3.83 -26.17
C PRO A 100 -15.96 -3.31 -24.87
N ALA A 101 -16.08 -4.15 -23.83
CA ALA A 101 -16.63 -3.72 -22.54
C ALA A 101 -15.75 -2.66 -21.87
N LEU A 102 -14.42 -2.83 -21.89
CA LEU A 102 -13.48 -1.85 -21.35
C LEU A 102 -13.46 -0.55 -22.18
N ALA A 103 -13.47 -0.65 -23.52
CA ALA A 103 -13.41 0.51 -24.39
C ALA A 103 -14.73 1.30 -24.42
N GLY A 104 -15.87 0.63 -24.35
CA GLY A 104 -17.20 1.25 -24.40
C GLY A 104 -17.74 1.65 -23.02
N GLY A 105 -17.15 1.18 -21.93
CA GLY A 105 -17.61 1.45 -20.57
C GLY A 105 -18.97 0.84 -20.22
N ALA A 106 -19.53 0.01 -21.11
CA ALA A 106 -20.83 -0.63 -20.94
C ALA A 106 -20.69 -2.06 -20.41
N ALA A 107 -21.57 -2.46 -19.50
CA ALA A 107 -21.57 -3.83 -19.00
C ALA A 107 -22.02 -4.82 -20.08
N ALA A 108 -21.41 -6.01 -20.09
CA ALA A 108 -21.72 -7.07 -21.05
C ALA A 108 -22.00 -8.39 -20.35
N ALA A 109 -22.86 -9.23 -20.96
CA ALA A 109 -23.07 -10.60 -20.53
C ALA A 109 -22.42 -11.57 -21.51
N VAL A 110 -21.71 -12.56 -20.98
CA VAL A 110 -21.09 -13.64 -21.74
C VAL A 110 -21.50 -14.99 -21.16
N PRO A 111 -21.61 -16.04 -21.99
CA PRO A 111 -22.18 -17.32 -21.58
C PRO A 111 -21.20 -18.17 -20.76
N SER A 112 -19.89 -17.99 -20.95
CA SER A 112 -18.88 -18.78 -20.26
C SER A 112 -17.71 -17.97 -19.70
N LEU A 113 -17.14 -18.47 -18.60
CA LEU A 113 -15.95 -17.90 -17.99
C LEU A 113 -14.71 -18.11 -18.88
N ALA A 114 -14.66 -19.23 -19.61
CA ALA A 114 -13.56 -19.53 -20.54
C ALA A 114 -13.52 -18.57 -21.74
N GLU A 115 -14.67 -18.09 -22.21
CA GLU A 115 -14.73 -17.03 -23.23
C GLU A 115 -14.40 -15.65 -22.65
N ALA A 116 -14.79 -15.41 -21.39
CA ALA A 116 -14.52 -14.16 -20.72
C ALA A 116 -13.02 -13.99 -20.45
N VAL A 117 -12.39 -14.99 -19.83
CA VAL A 117 -11.07 -14.91 -19.23
C VAL A 117 -10.24 -16.12 -19.67
N PRO A 118 -8.98 -15.93 -20.10
CA PRO A 118 -8.12 -17.05 -20.45
C PRO A 118 -7.78 -17.88 -19.21
N LEU A 119 -8.18 -19.15 -19.21
CA LEU A 119 -7.93 -20.12 -18.15
C LEU A 119 -6.87 -21.14 -18.58
N PRO A 120 -6.06 -21.67 -17.64
CA PRO A 120 -5.06 -22.70 -17.91
C PRO A 120 -5.66 -24.11 -18.06
N ILE A 121 -6.94 -24.22 -18.43
CA ILE A 121 -7.67 -25.47 -18.61
C ILE A 121 -8.50 -25.41 -19.89
N GLU A 122 -8.89 -26.58 -20.40
CA GLU A 122 -9.70 -26.67 -21.61
C GLU A 122 -11.10 -26.04 -21.40
N PRO A 123 -11.66 -25.36 -22.42
CA PRO A 123 -12.96 -24.69 -22.31
C PRO A 123 -14.10 -25.62 -21.85
N GLU A 124 -14.10 -26.89 -22.28
CA GLU A 124 -15.10 -27.86 -21.86
C GLU A 124 -15.04 -28.14 -20.34
N GLN A 125 -13.83 -28.24 -19.78
CA GLN A 125 -13.62 -28.45 -18.34
C GLN A 125 -14.05 -27.20 -17.55
N ALA A 126 -13.69 -26.01 -18.03
CA ALA A 126 -14.13 -24.75 -17.44
C ALA A 126 -15.66 -24.63 -17.46
N ASN A 127 -16.31 -24.98 -18.57
CA ASN A 127 -17.77 -24.96 -18.70
C ASN A 127 -18.44 -25.99 -17.77
N ALA A 128 -17.84 -27.17 -17.58
CA ALA A 128 -18.31 -28.14 -16.61
C ALA A 128 -18.19 -27.63 -15.17
N ALA A 129 -17.06 -27.02 -14.80
CA ALA A 129 -16.85 -26.39 -13.50
C ALA A 129 -17.86 -25.26 -13.23
N GLN A 130 -18.11 -24.41 -14.24
CA GLN A 130 -19.09 -23.35 -14.19
C GLN A 130 -20.50 -23.89 -13.87
N ARG A 131 -20.94 -24.94 -14.58
CA ARG A 131 -22.23 -25.60 -14.32
C ARG A 131 -22.30 -26.21 -12.92
N ALA A 132 -21.22 -26.86 -12.46
CA ALA A 132 -21.15 -27.46 -11.13
C ALA A 132 -21.26 -26.42 -10.00
N LEU A 133 -20.80 -25.19 -10.25
CA LEU A 133 -20.91 -24.06 -9.31
C LEU A 133 -22.26 -23.33 -9.38
N GLY A 134 -23.18 -23.74 -10.27
CA GLY A 134 -24.48 -23.09 -10.46
C GLY A 134 -24.40 -21.74 -11.20
N VAL A 135 -23.27 -21.45 -11.84
CA VAL A 135 -23.05 -20.22 -12.59
C VAL A 135 -23.61 -20.41 -14.00
N GLU A 136 -24.52 -19.53 -14.42
CA GLU A 136 -25.14 -19.62 -15.75
C GLU A 136 -24.85 -18.43 -16.64
N LYS A 137 -24.47 -17.29 -16.07
CA LYS A 137 -24.09 -16.09 -16.81
C LYS A 137 -22.86 -15.48 -16.19
N ILE A 138 -22.02 -14.88 -17.02
CA ILE A 138 -20.88 -14.08 -16.57
C ILE A 138 -21.15 -12.64 -16.99
N TRP A 139 -21.12 -11.72 -16.04
CA TRP A 139 -21.22 -10.29 -16.36
C TRP A 139 -19.86 -9.62 -16.22
N LEU A 140 -19.56 -8.77 -17.19
CA LEU A 140 -18.38 -7.94 -17.31
C LEU A 140 -18.82 -6.51 -16.99
N ALA A 141 -18.46 -6.00 -15.82
CA ALA A 141 -18.74 -4.64 -15.41
C ALA A 141 -17.43 -3.82 -15.43
N PRO A 142 -17.19 -2.99 -16.46
CA PRO A 142 -15.95 -2.21 -16.56
C PRO A 142 -15.85 -1.18 -15.44
N LEU A 143 -14.64 -0.97 -14.92
CA LEU A 143 -14.34 0.08 -13.94
C LEU A 143 -14.00 1.36 -14.67
N HIS A 144 -15.05 2.00 -15.19
CA HIS A 144 -14.93 3.12 -16.10
C HIS A 144 -15.19 4.45 -15.39
N TRP A 145 -14.28 5.41 -15.56
CA TRP A 145 -14.39 6.77 -15.05
C TRP A 145 -13.79 7.77 -16.05
N ASP A 146 -14.54 8.83 -16.37
CA ASP A 146 -14.10 9.95 -17.23
C ASP A 146 -13.41 9.57 -18.56
N GLY A 147 -13.99 8.61 -19.28
CA GLY A 147 -13.45 8.16 -20.57
C GLY A 147 -12.36 7.09 -20.47
N GLU A 148 -11.93 6.73 -19.27
CA GLU A 148 -10.88 5.75 -19.03
C GLU A 148 -11.40 4.52 -18.26
N SER A 149 -10.91 3.34 -18.63
CA SER A 149 -11.17 2.09 -17.91
C SER A 149 -9.94 1.68 -17.11
N THR A 150 -10.12 1.52 -15.80
CA THR A 150 -9.02 1.21 -14.85
C THR A 150 -9.00 -0.25 -14.41
N GLY A 151 -9.96 -1.05 -14.86
CA GLY A 151 -10.11 -2.44 -14.50
C GLY A 151 -11.47 -3.02 -14.88
N LEU A 152 -11.76 -4.19 -14.34
CA LEU A 152 -12.96 -4.97 -14.61
C LEU A 152 -13.48 -5.61 -13.32
N LEU A 153 -14.77 -5.51 -13.08
CA LEU A 153 -15.46 -6.37 -12.12
C LEU A 153 -16.13 -7.51 -12.88
N LEU A 154 -15.71 -8.74 -12.56
CA LEU A 154 -16.22 -9.96 -13.14
C LEU A 154 -17.22 -10.60 -12.16
N LEU A 155 -18.46 -10.79 -12.62
CA LEU A 155 -19.56 -11.29 -11.80
C LEU A 155 -20.05 -12.64 -12.32
N LEU A 156 -20.01 -13.66 -11.46
CA LEU A 156 -20.52 -14.99 -11.76
C LEU A 156 -21.96 -15.05 -11.28
N MET A 157 -22.92 -15.14 -12.20
CA MET A 157 -24.34 -14.93 -11.94
C MET A 157 -25.14 -16.24 -12.09
N PRO A 158 -26.24 -16.40 -11.33
CA PRO A 158 -27.19 -17.48 -11.55
C PRO A 158 -28.04 -17.23 -12.82
N ALA A 159 -28.89 -18.21 -13.19
CA ALA A 159 -29.77 -18.15 -14.37
C ALA A 159 -30.62 -16.88 -14.46
N ARG A 160 -31.20 -16.51 -13.31
CA ARG A 160 -32.16 -15.43 -13.13
C ARG A 160 -31.62 -14.49 -12.05
N PRO A 161 -30.67 -13.62 -12.40
CA PRO A 161 -30.19 -12.62 -11.47
C PRO A 161 -31.33 -11.64 -11.17
N ALA A 162 -31.42 -11.20 -9.91
CA ALA A 162 -32.41 -10.20 -9.50
C ALA A 162 -32.09 -8.81 -10.06
N ALA A 163 -30.81 -8.53 -10.29
CA ALA A 163 -30.33 -7.29 -10.89
C ALA A 163 -30.37 -7.31 -12.42
N SER A 164 -30.10 -6.15 -13.02
CA SER A 164 -29.93 -5.93 -14.46
C SER A 164 -28.48 -5.61 -14.81
N LEU A 165 -28.11 -5.72 -16.10
CA LEU A 165 -26.79 -5.30 -16.59
C LEU A 165 -26.53 -3.80 -16.35
N ALA A 166 -27.56 -2.96 -16.44
CA ALA A 166 -27.43 -1.53 -16.15
C ALA A 166 -27.06 -1.27 -14.67
N GLN A 167 -27.58 -2.06 -13.74
CA GLN A 167 -27.18 -2.00 -12.33
C GLN A 167 -25.74 -2.50 -12.12
N ALA A 168 -25.31 -3.52 -12.85
CA ALA A 168 -23.92 -3.98 -12.82
C ALA A 168 -22.95 -2.94 -13.39
N GLU A 169 -23.33 -2.23 -14.47
CA GLU A 169 -22.56 -1.11 -15.01
C GLU A 169 -22.44 0.03 -14.00
N LEU A 170 -23.55 0.46 -13.41
CA LEU A 170 -23.56 1.49 -12.37
C LEU A 170 -22.67 1.09 -11.19
N PHE A 171 -22.75 -0.18 -10.77
CA PHE A 171 -21.90 -0.73 -9.71
C PHE A 171 -20.41 -0.65 -10.09
N GLY A 172 -20.05 -1.04 -11.32
CA GLY A 172 -18.69 -0.91 -11.85
C GLY A 172 -18.17 0.53 -11.79
N ARG A 173 -19.01 1.51 -12.14
CA ARG A 173 -18.67 2.95 -12.03
C ARG A 173 -18.43 3.39 -10.59
N HIS A 174 -19.24 2.94 -9.63
CA HIS A 174 -19.02 3.25 -8.22
C HIS A 174 -17.73 2.65 -7.67
N VAL A 175 -17.40 1.40 -8.05
CA VAL A 175 -16.12 0.78 -7.70
C VAL A 175 -14.96 1.54 -8.34
N ALA A 176 -15.11 2.03 -9.58
CA ALA A 176 -14.10 2.88 -10.23
C ALA A 176 -13.84 4.18 -9.46
N VAL A 177 -14.89 4.87 -9.01
CA VAL A 177 -14.76 6.08 -8.17
C VAL A 177 -14.06 5.76 -6.85
N ALA A 178 -14.45 4.68 -6.17
CA ALA A 178 -13.81 4.28 -4.91
C ALA A 178 -12.32 3.93 -5.11
N LEU A 179 -11.98 3.21 -6.18
CA LEU A 179 -10.60 2.90 -6.55
C LEU A 179 -9.79 4.16 -6.82
N ARG A 180 -10.36 5.14 -7.54
CA ARG A 180 -9.70 6.43 -7.79
C ARG A 180 -9.43 7.17 -6.48
N ASN A 181 -10.44 7.33 -5.63
CA ASN A 181 -10.29 8.01 -4.34
C ASN A 181 -9.24 7.31 -3.46
N LEU A 182 -9.21 5.98 -3.48
CA LEU A 182 -8.19 5.20 -2.79
C LEU A 182 -6.79 5.48 -3.36
N ARG A 183 -6.61 5.42 -4.68
CA ARG A 183 -5.32 5.70 -5.33
C ARG A 183 -4.85 7.14 -5.11
N GLU A 184 -5.76 8.12 -5.15
CA GLU A 184 -5.48 9.51 -4.83
C GLU A 184 -5.10 9.69 -3.37
N LYS A 185 -5.79 9.00 -2.45
CA LYS A 185 -5.43 9.00 -1.03
C LYS A 185 -4.10 8.32 -0.77
N GLU A 186 -3.78 7.22 -1.45
CA GLU A 186 -2.47 6.56 -1.37
C GLU A 186 -1.38 7.47 -1.95
N ALA A 187 -1.63 8.13 -3.08
CA ALA A 187 -0.74 9.14 -3.65
C ALA A 187 -0.58 10.36 -2.74
N GLY A 188 -1.63 10.76 -2.02
CA GLY A 188 -1.62 11.82 -1.02
C GLY A 188 -0.95 11.41 0.30
N ARG A 189 -1.03 10.13 0.69
CA ARG A 189 -0.33 9.58 1.86
C ARG A 189 1.17 9.40 1.58
N LYS A 190 1.54 9.22 0.32
CA LYS A 190 2.92 9.42 -0.19
C LYS A 190 3.34 10.89 -0.25
N ARG A 191 2.47 11.83 0.11
CA ARG A 191 2.74 13.27 0.25
C ARG A 191 2.55 13.70 1.71
N GLY A 192 3.27 13.05 2.63
CA GLY A 192 3.55 13.62 3.94
C GLY A 192 4.92 14.28 3.87
N GLU A 193 5.04 15.57 4.15
CA GLU A 193 6.40 16.15 4.23
C GLU A 193 7.12 15.68 5.51
N LEU A 194 6.39 15.23 6.53
CA LEU A 194 6.93 14.89 7.85
C LEU A 194 6.42 13.56 8.40
N ASP A 195 7.30 12.84 9.11
CA ASP A 195 7.00 11.67 9.92
C ASP A 195 6.13 12.04 11.14
N ALA A 196 5.03 11.31 11.34
CA ALA A 196 4.02 11.64 12.34
C ALA A 196 4.48 11.50 13.81
N VAL A 197 5.52 10.70 14.06
CA VAL A 197 6.09 10.53 15.41
C VAL A 197 7.24 11.48 15.60
N ARG A 198 8.23 11.44 14.71
CA ARG A 198 9.54 12.11 14.86
C ARG A 198 9.52 13.58 14.44
N TRP A 199 8.52 14.04 13.67
CA TRP A 199 8.42 15.42 13.17
C TRP A 199 9.63 15.88 12.36
N VAL A 200 10.27 14.95 11.66
CA VAL A 200 11.34 15.17 10.66
C VAL A 200 10.80 14.76 9.30
N TYR A 201 11.56 14.92 8.20
CA TYR A 201 11.07 14.43 6.91
C TYR A 201 10.67 12.96 6.97
N ASP A 202 9.56 12.60 6.33
CA ASP A 202 9.26 11.18 6.16
C ASP A 202 10.28 10.53 5.19
N GLU A 203 10.30 9.20 5.12
CA GLU A 203 11.27 8.48 4.28
C GLU A 203 11.22 8.92 2.82
N TRP A 204 10.02 9.24 2.32
CA TRP A 204 9.82 9.63 0.94
C TRP A 204 10.38 11.03 0.66
N ARG A 205 10.01 12.01 1.48
CA ARG A 205 10.51 13.39 1.35
C ARG A 205 12.02 13.44 1.54
N PHE A 206 12.56 12.67 2.48
CA PHE A 206 13.99 12.56 2.69
C PHE A 206 14.71 12.01 1.45
N LEU A 207 14.21 10.92 0.86
CA LEU A 207 14.80 10.33 -0.35
C LEU A 207 14.72 11.29 -1.55
N GLU A 208 13.63 12.04 -1.68
CA GLU A 208 13.49 13.06 -2.72
C GLU A 208 14.56 14.14 -2.60
N GLU A 209 14.79 14.66 -1.38
CA GLU A 209 15.84 15.64 -1.12
C GLU A 209 17.24 15.05 -1.33
N LEU A 210 17.50 13.82 -0.88
CA LEU A 210 18.78 13.16 -1.10
C LEU A 210 19.07 13.00 -2.58
N THR A 211 18.07 12.62 -3.37
CA THR A 211 18.20 12.50 -4.83
C THR A 211 18.51 13.85 -5.49
N GLN A 212 17.88 14.93 -5.02
CA GLN A 212 18.12 16.27 -5.54
C GLN A 212 19.51 16.77 -5.17
N GLU A 213 19.92 16.64 -3.90
CA GLU A 213 21.22 17.08 -3.43
C GLU A 213 22.36 16.25 -4.02
N ALA A 214 22.19 14.93 -4.19
CA ALA A 214 23.18 14.09 -4.89
C ALA A 214 23.43 14.59 -6.32
N ARG A 215 22.36 14.90 -7.07
CA ARG A 215 22.48 15.48 -8.42
C ARG A 215 23.14 16.86 -8.41
N ARG A 216 22.86 17.70 -7.41
CA ARG A 216 23.49 19.03 -7.26
C ARG A 216 24.98 18.89 -6.95
N ALA A 217 25.33 18.05 -5.98
CA ALA A 217 26.68 17.71 -5.58
C ALA A 217 27.52 17.24 -6.77
N GLN A 218 27.01 16.26 -7.54
CA GLN A 218 27.64 15.79 -8.77
C GLN A 218 27.85 16.89 -9.81
N ARG A 219 26.80 17.68 -10.09
CA ARG A 219 26.85 18.75 -11.11
C ARG A 219 27.88 19.81 -10.77
N HIS A 220 28.04 20.13 -9.49
CA HIS A 220 28.91 21.21 -9.02
C HIS A 220 30.26 20.70 -8.49
N GLY A 221 30.51 19.39 -8.51
CA GLY A 221 31.73 18.78 -7.96
C GLY A 221 31.91 19.06 -6.47
N ARG A 222 30.81 19.12 -5.71
CA ARG A 222 30.81 19.35 -4.26
C ARG A 222 30.55 18.05 -3.53
N PRO A 223 31.16 17.82 -2.35
CA PRO A 223 30.94 16.60 -1.61
C PRO A 223 29.55 16.59 -0.95
N LEU A 224 29.01 15.40 -0.69
CA LEU A 224 27.74 15.22 -0.02
C LEU A 224 27.84 13.95 0.81
N SER A 225 27.50 14.01 2.09
CA SER A 225 27.50 12.83 2.94
C SER A 225 26.10 12.49 3.43
N LEU A 226 25.84 11.20 3.55
CA LEU A 226 24.67 10.63 4.21
C LEU A 226 25.13 10.01 5.52
N LEU A 227 24.48 10.39 6.61
CA LEU A 227 24.60 9.70 7.89
C LEU A 227 23.31 8.93 8.16
N GLN A 228 23.43 7.66 8.55
CA GLN A 228 22.31 6.87 9.06
C GLN A 228 22.51 6.58 10.54
N LEU A 229 21.42 6.56 11.30
CA LEU A 229 21.40 6.29 12.73
C LEU A 229 20.18 5.43 13.07
N ARG A 230 20.34 4.32 13.81
CA ARG A 230 19.27 3.36 14.13
C ARG A 230 19.29 2.99 15.61
N LEU A 231 18.13 2.97 16.26
CA LEU A 231 17.97 2.43 17.61
C LEU A 231 17.85 0.90 17.55
N ARG A 232 18.91 0.18 17.92
CA ARG A 232 18.93 -1.29 17.86
C ARG A 232 17.98 -1.95 18.85
N ASN A 233 17.79 -1.33 20.02
CA ASN A 233 17.01 -1.89 21.10
C ASN A 233 15.58 -1.32 21.22
N LEU A 234 15.03 -0.73 20.15
CA LEU A 234 13.67 -0.18 20.16
C LEU A 234 12.58 -1.23 20.51
N PRO A 235 12.64 -2.49 20.01
CA PRO A 235 11.69 -3.52 20.42
C PRO A 235 11.71 -3.79 21.94
N GLU A 236 12.89 -3.88 22.54
CA GLU A 236 13.08 -4.09 23.98
C GLU A 236 12.55 -2.90 24.78
N LEU A 237 12.73 -1.68 24.26
CA LEU A 237 12.16 -0.47 24.84
C LEU A 237 10.63 -0.47 24.75
N HIS A 238 10.05 -0.95 23.65
CA HIS A 238 8.61 -1.13 23.52
C HIS A 238 8.05 -2.12 24.55
N GLU A 239 8.74 -3.24 24.76
CA GLU A 239 8.32 -4.27 25.73
C GLU A 239 8.45 -3.78 27.18
N ARG A 240 9.56 -3.13 27.52
CA ARG A 240 9.87 -2.73 28.89
C ARG A 240 9.12 -1.48 29.34
N TYR A 241 8.92 -0.52 28.45
CA TYR A 241 8.42 0.82 28.80
C TYR A 241 7.13 1.20 28.08
N GLY A 242 6.66 0.36 27.15
CA GLY A 242 5.46 0.61 26.36
C GLY A 242 5.72 1.54 25.17
N ARG A 243 4.87 1.40 24.14
CA ARG A 243 4.97 2.13 22.88
C ARG A 243 4.98 3.65 23.05
N PHE A 244 4.10 4.18 23.90
CA PHE A 244 3.98 5.63 24.12
C PHE A 244 5.29 6.25 24.60
N LEU A 245 6.02 5.57 25.49
CA LEU A 245 7.26 6.10 26.04
C LEU A 245 8.41 6.01 25.05
N ALA A 246 8.48 4.92 24.28
CA ALA A 246 9.46 4.76 23.21
C ALA A 246 9.25 5.79 22.08
N GLU A 247 8.00 6.04 21.67
CA GLU A 247 7.67 7.11 20.72
C GLU A 247 8.01 8.51 21.27
N ARG A 248 7.92 8.71 22.59
CA ARG A 248 8.38 9.94 23.23
C ARG A 248 9.90 10.07 23.20
N LEU A 249 10.63 8.96 23.41
CA LEU A 249 12.08 8.92 23.26
C LEU A 249 12.50 9.25 21.82
N LEU A 250 11.88 8.63 20.81
CA LEU A 250 12.13 8.93 19.39
C LEU A 250 11.91 10.41 19.06
N ARG A 251 10.86 11.02 19.62
CA ARG A 251 10.61 12.47 19.50
C ARG A 251 11.72 13.33 20.07
N GLN A 252 12.21 12.98 21.25
CA GLN A 252 13.29 13.73 21.89
C GLN A 252 14.61 13.57 21.14
N LEU A 253 14.89 12.36 20.65
CA LEU A 253 16.04 12.11 19.76
C LEU A 253 15.96 12.95 18.50
N ALA A 254 14.81 12.94 17.82
CA ALA A 254 14.58 13.73 16.62
C ALA A 254 14.84 15.23 16.86
N ALA A 255 14.31 15.77 17.95
CA ALA A 255 14.49 17.18 18.32
C ALA A 255 15.97 17.52 18.62
N ARG A 256 16.70 16.61 19.28
CA ARG A 256 18.13 16.80 19.57
C ARG A 256 18.99 16.72 18.31
N LEU A 257 18.73 15.74 17.44
CA LEU A 257 19.40 15.63 16.15
C LEU A 257 19.15 16.89 15.31
N ALA A 258 17.89 17.30 15.15
CA ALA A 258 17.53 18.50 14.39
C ALA A 258 18.20 19.77 14.94
N GLY A 259 18.21 19.96 16.27
CA GLY A 259 18.86 21.11 16.91
C GLY A 259 20.38 21.11 16.77
N ALA A 260 20.98 19.95 16.49
CA ALA A 260 22.41 19.78 16.24
C ALA A 260 22.75 19.72 14.74
N MET A 261 21.82 20.00 13.82
CA MET A 261 22.08 20.09 12.37
C MET A 261 22.33 21.52 11.91
N ARG A 262 22.94 21.70 10.74
CA ARG A 262 23.02 23.03 10.10
C ARG A 262 21.72 23.31 9.36
N GLU A 263 21.44 24.58 9.08
CA GLU A 263 20.26 24.97 8.30
C GLU A 263 20.22 24.38 6.89
N THR A 264 21.40 24.05 6.34
CA THR A 264 21.54 23.45 5.01
C THR A 264 21.41 21.93 5.01
N ASP A 265 21.45 21.29 6.18
CA ASP A 265 21.37 19.84 6.31
C ASP A 265 19.90 19.41 6.45
N PHE A 266 19.60 18.16 6.07
CA PHE A 266 18.23 17.64 6.12
C PHE A 266 18.14 16.40 7.01
N LEU A 267 17.14 16.35 7.89
CA LEU A 267 16.86 15.19 8.75
C LEU A 267 15.60 14.48 8.29
N GLY A 268 15.66 13.15 8.20
CA GLY A 268 14.51 12.32 7.88
C GLY A 268 14.42 11.06 8.72
N ALA A 269 13.24 10.48 8.72
CA ALA A 269 12.97 9.14 9.20
C ALA A 269 13.67 8.11 8.30
N SER A 270 14.20 7.05 8.92
CA SER A 270 14.71 5.88 8.21
C SER A 270 14.20 4.62 8.92
N GLY A 271 13.28 3.90 8.29
CA GLY A 271 12.57 2.80 8.91
C GLY A 271 11.68 3.23 10.08
N ASP A 272 11.28 2.25 10.88
CA ASP A 272 10.47 2.44 12.09
C ASP A 272 11.30 2.94 13.29
N ASP A 273 12.62 2.74 13.26
CA ASP A 273 13.52 2.83 14.40
C ASP A 273 14.75 3.73 14.19
N GLY A 274 14.85 4.39 13.04
CA GLY A 274 16.03 5.16 12.67
C GLY A 274 15.78 6.55 12.11
N PHE A 275 16.90 7.19 11.81
CA PHE A 275 17.04 8.53 11.26
C PHE A 275 18.09 8.49 10.15
N ALA A 276 17.97 9.40 9.20
CA ALA A 276 18.99 9.66 8.21
C ALA A 276 19.19 11.17 8.07
N ALA A 277 20.43 11.59 7.82
CA ALA A 277 20.81 12.98 7.68
C ALA A 277 21.59 13.20 6.38
N ILE A 278 21.13 14.16 5.57
CA ILE A 278 21.85 14.66 4.39
C ILE A 278 22.74 15.82 4.87
N LEU A 279 24.05 15.67 4.70
CA LEU A 279 25.06 16.64 5.10
C LEU A 279 25.61 17.31 3.84
N VAL A 280 25.06 18.49 3.55
CA VAL A 280 25.35 19.23 2.31
C VAL A 280 26.76 19.81 2.37
N GLU A 281 27.53 19.64 1.29
CA GLU A 281 28.91 20.11 1.18
C GLU A 281 29.84 19.54 2.28
N ALA A 282 29.52 18.34 2.78
CA ALA A 282 30.35 17.59 3.70
C ALA A 282 31.13 16.52 2.93
N ASP A 283 32.45 16.57 3.02
CA ASP A 283 33.34 15.45 2.71
C ASP A 283 33.41 14.49 3.90
N GLN A 284 34.23 13.43 3.82
CA GLN A 284 34.34 12.43 4.89
C GLN A 284 34.69 13.05 6.26
N GLU A 285 35.58 14.06 6.29
CA GLU A 285 35.94 14.73 7.55
C GLU A 285 34.83 15.70 8.02
N GLY A 286 34.11 16.33 7.10
CA GLY A 286 32.87 17.07 7.38
C GLY A 286 31.80 16.16 8.01
N ALA A 287 31.60 14.97 7.44
CA ALA A 287 30.67 13.96 7.93
C ALA A 287 31.05 13.49 9.33
N ARG A 288 32.32 13.17 9.57
CA ARG A 288 32.85 12.76 10.88
C ARG A 288 32.61 13.83 11.95
N ARG A 289 32.84 15.10 11.63
CA ARG A 289 32.57 16.22 12.55
C ARG A 289 31.07 16.40 12.81
N ALA A 290 30.23 16.19 11.80
CA ALA A 290 28.78 16.25 11.98
C ALA A 290 28.28 15.08 12.84
N GLU A 291 28.77 13.87 12.59
CA GLU A 291 28.54 12.67 13.40
C GLU A 291 28.89 12.92 14.87
N GLU A 292 30.13 13.31 15.16
CA GLU A 292 30.59 13.61 16.52
C GLU A 292 29.68 14.65 17.21
N ARG A 293 29.32 15.72 16.49
CA ARG A 293 28.43 16.78 17.01
C ARG A 293 27.02 16.24 17.30
N LEU A 294 26.45 15.44 16.40
CA LEU A 294 25.13 14.84 16.56
C LEU A 294 25.12 13.89 17.77
N LEU A 295 26.10 12.99 17.85
CA LEU A 295 26.23 12.02 18.95
C LEU A 295 26.49 12.70 20.30
N THR A 296 27.37 13.70 20.35
CA THR A 296 27.60 14.50 21.58
C THR A 296 26.32 15.20 22.03
N GLY A 297 25.49 15.65 21.08
CA GLY A 297 24.17 16.20 21.39
C GLY A 297 23.23 15.21 22.09
N LEU A 298 23.39 13.91 21.83
CA LEU A 298 22.61 12.84 22.45
C LEU A 298 23.11 12.44 23.84
N ASP A 299 24.38 12.68 24.20
CA ASP A 299 24.91 12.39 25.55
C ASP A 299 24.20 13.20 26.65
N THR A 300 23.65 14.36 26.29
CA THR A 300 22.89 15.23 27.19
C THR A 300 21.38 14.99 27.13
N LEU A 301 20.94 13.91 26.44
CA LEU A 301 19.54 13.58 26.30
C LEU A 301 18.92 13.29 27.67
N GLN A 302 17.87 14.05 27.96
CA GLN A 302 17.00 13.85 29.11
C GLN A 302 15.58 13.69 28.60
N ILE A 303 14.84 12.76 29.20
CA ILE A 303 13.41 12.59 28.91
C ILE A 303 12.62 13.22 30.06
N PRO A 304 11.99 14.40 29.85
CA PRO A 304 11.24 15.06 30.91
C PRO A 304 10.08 14.20 31.42
N ASN A 305 9.80 14.25 32.73
CA ASN A 305 8.68 13.54 33.35
C ASN A 305 8.69 12.04 33.02
N ALA A 306 9.86 11.41 33.10
CA ALA A 306 10.05 9.97 32.93
C ALA A 306 10.87 9.47 34.12
N ASP A 307 10.23 8.73 35.02
CA ASP A 307 10.96 8.00 36.04
C ASP A 307 11.52 6.72 35.38
N LEU A 308 12.65 6.91 34.66
CA LEU A 308 13.32 5.86 33.88
C LEU A 308 14.73 5.62 34.40
N PRO A 309 14.90 5.16 35.66
CA PRO A 309 16.20 4.85 36.20
C PRO A 309 16.88 3.77 35.33
N GLY A 310 18.01 4.12 34.72
CA GLY A 310 18.84 3.21 33.93
C GLY A 310 18.36 2.93 32.51
N LEU A 311 17.66 3.87 31.85
CA LEU A 311 17.40 3.78 30.41
C LEU A 311 18.72 3.78 29.62
N GLN A 312 18.92 2.74 28.81
CA GLN A 312 20.05 2.62 27.89
C GLN A 312 19.50 2.51 26.47
N ILE A 313 20.07 3.28 25.56
CA ILE A 313 19.76 3.20 24.14
C ILE A 313 20.98 2.66 23.41
N GLU A 314 20.73 1.73 22.50
CA GLU A 314 21.77 1.16 21.64
C GLU A 314 21.63 1.79 20.27
N LEU A 315 22.69 2.46 19.82
CA LEU A 315 22.71 3.13 18.54
C LEU A 315 23.67 2.42 17.59
N ALA A 316 23.19 2.16 16.38
CA ALA A 316 24.03 1.94 15.23
C ALA A 316 24.07 3.23 14.42
N TYR A 317 25.22 3.59 13.87
CA TYR A 317 25.29 4.65 12.89
C TYR A 317 26.38 4.37 11.86
N SER A 318 26.25 4.98 10.69
CA SER A 318 27.21 4.87 9.61
C SER A 318 27.16 6.12 8.74
N THR A 319 28.22 6.33 7.97
CA THR A 319 28.30 7.41 6.98
C THR A 319 28.68 6.87 5.61
N ALA A 320 28.18 7.50 4.57
CA ALA A 320 28.64 7.34 3.20
C ALA A 320 28.78 8.71 2.53
N THR A 321 29.78 8.91 1.67
CA THR A 321 30.11 10.21 1.06
C THR A 321 30.28 10.11 -0.45
N LEU A 322 29.71 11.07 -1.18
CA LEU A 322 29.98 11.26 -2.61
C LEU A 322 31.28 12.05 -2.81
N PRO A 323 32.13 11.67 -3.78
CA PRO A 323 31.96 10.56 -4.73
C PRO A 323 32.57 9.22 -4.29
N GLU A 324 33.17 9.14 -3.10
CA GLU A 324 33.98 7.98 -2.67
C GLU A 324 33.15 6.69 -2.52
N ASP A 325 31.89 6.82 -2.08
CA ASP A 325 31.00 5.72 -1.75
C ASP A 325 29.86 5.53 -2.76
N GLY A 326 29.94 6.20 -3.90
CA GLY A 326 28.96 6.13 -4.96
C GLY A 326 28.87 7.42 -5.76
N ALA A 327 27.99 7.40 -6.75
CA ALA A 327 27.61 8.53 -7.57
C ALA A 327 26.15 8.94 -7.31
N THR A 328 25.26 8.00 -6.98
CA THR A 328 23.82 8.26 -6.84
C THR A 328 23.35 8.23 -5.39
N ALA A 329 22.12 8.73 -5.15
CA ALA A 329 21.48 8.62 -3.85
C ALA A 329 21.27 7.15 -3.44
N GLU A 330 20.91 6.30 -4.40
CA GLU A 330 20.71 4.87 -4.21
C GLU A 330 22.00 4.16 -3.79
N GLU A 331 23.12 4.48 -4.44
CA GLU A 331 24.44 3.93 -4.10
C GLU A 331 24.90 4.39 -2.72
N LEU A 332 24.69 5.68 -2.40
CA LEU A 332 25.02 6.24 -1.09
C LEU A 332 24.23 5.58 0.04
N MET A 333 22.92 5.36 -0.16
CA MET A 333 22.09 4.63 0.80
C MET A 333 22.53 3.17 0.97
N ALA A 334 22.85 2.48 -0.13
CA ALA A 334 23.31 1.10 -0.08
C ALA A 334 24.63 0.98 0.71
N ALA A 335 25.60 1.86 0.44
CA ALA A 335 26.88 1.90 1.14
C ALA A 335 26.70 2.21 2.64
N ALA A 336 25.80 3.14 2.98
CA ALA A 336 25.50 3.47 4.38
C ALA A 336 24.83 2.29 5.12
N GLU A 337 23.85 1.63 4.51
CA GLU A 337 23.14 0.49 5.13
C GLU A 337 24.06 -0.72 5.34
N GLU A 338 24.94 -1.02 4.38
CA GLU A 338 25.95 -2.09 4.51
C GLU A 338 26.83 -1.87 5.75
N ARG A 339 27.35 -0.65 5.92
CA ARG A 339 28.18 -0.28 7.09
C ARG A 339 27.38 -0.21 8.39
N LEU A 340 26.11 0.15 8.32
CA LEU A 340 25.23 0.21 9.48
C LEU A 340 25.05 -1.18 10.10
N GLY A 341 25.03 -2.24 9.27
CA GLY A 341 24.97 -3.63 9.72
C GLY A 341 26.13 -4.01 10.64
N GLU A 342 27.30 -3.40 10.46
CA GLU A 342 28.56 -3.75 11.15
C GLU A 342 28.88 -2.83 12.36
N SER A 343 28.14 -1.72 12.53
CA SER A 343 28.42 -0.69 13.53
C SER A 343 27.58 -0.84 14.81
N THR A 344 28.18 -0.67 16.00
CA THR A 344 27.41 -0.61 17.26
C THR A 344 28.06 0.32 18.29
N THR A 345 27.25 1.07 19.03
CA THR A 345 27.65 1.91 20.17
C THR A 345 26.51 2.00 21.19
N GLU A 346 26.87 2.02 22.48
CA GLU A 346 25.91 2.15 23.58
C GLU A 346 25.91 3.58 24.16
N LEU A 347 24.73 4.17 24.34
CA LEU A 347 24.56 5.45 25.03
C LEU A 347 23.67 5.28 26.28
N LYS A 348 24.12 5.86 27.40
CA LYS A 348 23.33 5.91 28.63
C LYS A 348 22.50 7.19 28.67
N VAL A 349 21.19 7.05 28.81
CA VAL A 349 20.28 8.20 28.91
C VAL A 349 20.03 8.51 30.38
N ALA A 350 20.26 9.75 30.80
CA ALA A 350 19.99 10.18 32.18
C ALA A 350 18.51 10.52 32.37
N SER A 351 17.94 10.17 33.54
CA SER A 351 16.62 10.66 33.95
C SER A 351 16.73 12.11 34.44
N ALA A 352 15.82 12.98 33.98
CA ALA A 352 15.64 14.29 34.60
C ALA A 352 14.75 14.12 35.84
N GLY A 353 15.30 14.41 37.01
CA GLY A 353 14.61 14.36 38.30
C GLY A 353 13.63 15.50 38.52
#